data_AF-A0A6J4I6X3-F1
#
_entry.id   AF-A0A6J4I6X3-F1
#
_cell.length_a   1.000
_cell.length_b   1.000
_cell.length_c   1.000
_cell.angle_alpha   90.00
_cell.angle_beta   90.00
_cell.angle_gamma   90.00
#
_symmetry.space_group_name_H-M   'P 1'
#
loop_
_entity.id
_entity.type
_entity.pdbx_description
1 polymer ?
#
loop_
_entity_poly.entity_id
_entity_poly.type
_entity_poly.pdbx_seq_one_letter_code
_entity_poly.pdbx_strand_id
1 'polypeptide(L)'
;GAVFVGSPTRAILKETVSKIRDAVEAAGRDRYSVRIYTMLTVITDETEEKAHAKHEEYKKYVSYEGALVLLSGWLGIDLSVYDPDEPLGNVKSNAIQSAVANFSKVEDDGKPWTVRDIAEWAGIGGLGPRVVGSGAQVAEELQAWVEETDVDGFNLAYAITPGSFEDVVKYVVPELQKRGAYPTEYVEGTLRHKLFGRGDRLPAEHHGSSYRLQPAAR
;
A
#
# COMPACT_ATOMS: atom_id res chain seq x y z
N GLY A 1 -12.80 9.83 8.29
CA GLY A 1 -12.73 9.49 6.85
C GLY A 1 -11.64 8.46 6.62
N ALA A 2 -11.49 7.92 5.42
CA ALA A 2 -10.32 7.09 5.07
C ALA A 2 -9.56 7.74 3.91
N VAL A 3 -8.24 7.68 3.95
CA VAL A 3 -7.36 8.16 2.88
C VAL A 3 -6.47 6.99 2.45
N PHE A 4 -6.35 6.79 1.14
CA PHE A 4 -5.49 5.78 0.57
C PHE A 4 -4.26 6.47 -0.02
N VAL A 5 -3.09 5.98 0.36
CA VAL A 5 -1.81 6.53 -0.10
C VAL A 5 -1.01 5.45 -0.82
N GLY A 6 -0.38 5.84 -1.91
CA GLY A 6 0.67 5.05 -2.55
C GLY A 6 2.00 5.69 -2.19
N SER A 7 2.90 4.95 -1.55
CA SER A 7 4.25 5.43 -1.26
C SER A 7 5.24 4.28 -1.42
N PRO A 8 6.33 4.49 -2.17
CA PRO A 8 7.26 3.41 -2.52
C PRO A 8 8.23 3.07 -1.38
N THR A 9 8.43 3.97 -0.42
CA THR A 9 9.31 3.75 0.74
C THR A 9 8.65 4.23 2.03
N ARG A 10 9.06 3.65 3.17
CA ARG A 10 8.58 4.05 4.49
C ARG A 10 8.88 5.51 4.82
N ALA A 11 10.06 6.01 4.42
CA ALA A 11 10.46 7.40 4.67
C ALA A 11 9.49 8.39 4.01
N ILE A 12 9.16 8.17 2.73
CA ILE A 12 8.21 9.02 2.00
C ILE A 12 6.79 8.88 2.56
N LEU A 13 6.41 7.65 2.92
CA LEU A 13 5.12 7.40 3.53
C LEU A 13 4.96 8.15 4.86
N LYS A 14 5.98 8.12 5.73
CA LYS A 14 5.99 8.85 7.01
C LYS A 14 5.77 10.34 6.81
N GLU A 15 6.49 10.96 5.87
CA GLU A 15 6.29 12.39 5.55
C GLU A 15 4.88 12.67 5.04
N THR A 16 4.35 11.79 4.19
CA THR A 16 3.00 11.92 3.62
C THR A 16 1.93 11.79 4.71
N VAL A 17 2.05 10.80 5.59
CA VAL A 17 1.17 10.60 6.74
C VAL A 17 1.19 11.81 7.65
N SER A 18 2.37 12.32 8.02
CA SER A 18 2.49 13.53 8.85
C SER A 18 1.75 14.70 8.24
N LYS A 19 1.98 14.99 6.95
CA LYS A 19 1.31 16.09 6.23
C LYS A 19 -0.20 15.94 6.21
N ILE A 20 -0.72 14.72 6.02
CA ILE A 20 -2.16 14.46 6.06
C ILE A 20 -2.71 14.71 7.46
N ARG A 21 -2.04 14.20 8.51
CA ARG A 21 -2.48 14.39 9.90
C ARG A 21 -2.47 15.87 10.29
N ASP A 22 -1.44 16.61 9.91
CA ASP A 22 -1.33 18.06 10.18
C ASP A 22 -2.41 18.85 9.45
N ALA A 23 -2.74 18.47 8.21
CA ALA A 23 -3.84 19.09 7.47
C ALA A 23 -5.23 18.80 8.08
N VAL A 24 -5.43 17.60 8.63
CA VAL A 24 -6.67 17.25 9.35
C VAL A 24 -6.81 18.11 10.61
N GLU A 25 -5.73 18.29 11.36
CA GLU A 25 -5.70 19.13 12.56
C GLU A 25 -5.92 20.62 12.23
N ALA A 26 -5.27 21.13 11.19
CA ALA A 26 -5.48 22.49 10.70
C ALA A 26 -6.93 22.76 10.25
N ALA A 27 -7.66 21.70 9.84
CA ALA A 27 -9.09 21.77 9.53
C ALA A 27 -10.00 21.68 10.77
N GLY A 28 -9.45 21.77 11.99
CA GLY A 28 -10.21 21.75 13.24
C GLY A 28 -10.73 20.37 13.66
N ARG A 29 -10.11 19.29 13.17
CA ARG A 29 -10.50 17.91 13.46
C ARG A 29 -9.38 17.19 14.20
N ASP A 30 -9.74 16.17 14.98
CA ASP A 30 -8.75 15.26 15.56
C ASP A 30 -7.92 14.56 14.45
N ARG A 31 -6.60 14.51 14.61
CA ARG A 31 -5.67 14.00 13.58
C ARG A 31 -5.81 12.50 13.30
N TYR A 32 -6.45 11.75 14.21
CA TYR A 32 -6.79 10.34 14.07
C TYR A 32 -8.26 10.11 13.68
N SER A 33 -9.02 11.18 13.40
CA SER A 33 -10.37 11.09 12.80
C SER A 33 -10.34 10.69 11.32
N VAL A 34 -9.15 10.47 10.75
CA VAL A 34 -8.90 9.92 9.43
C VAL A 34 -8.01 8.68 9.59
N ARG A 35 -8.44 7.55 9.00
CA ARG A 35 -7.61 6.35 8.84
C ARG A 35 -6.82 6.45 7.55
N ILE A 36 -5.54 6.15 7.59
CA ILE A 36 -4.64 6.19 6.44
C ILE A 36 -4.19 4.78 6.12
N TYR A 37 -4.48 4.32 4.90
CA TYR A 37 -4.13 2.99 4.42
C TYR A 37 -3.10 3.10 3.29
N THR A 38 -1.98 2.40 3.41
CA THR A 38 -0.98 2.32 2.34
C THR A 38 -1.20 1.08 1.48
N MET A 39 -0.98 1.18 0.17
CA MET A 39 -0.93 0.01 -0.70
C MET A 39 0.26 -0.87 -0.33
N LEU A 40 0.07 -2.19 -0.35
CA LEU A 40 1.12 -3.19 -0.18
C LEU A 40 0.73 -4.48 -0.91
N THR A 41 1.70 -5.13 -1.53
CA THR A 41 1.53 -6.51 -2.05
C THR A 41 2.26 -7.49 -1.15
N VAL A 42 1.59 -8.57 -0.75
CA VAL A 42 2.15 -9.62 0.10
C VAL A 42 2.20 -10.92 -0.69
N ILE A 43 3.37 -11.57 -0.66
CA ILE A 43 3.53 -12.96 -1.10
C ILE A 43 4.07 -13.75 0.08
N THR A 44 3.22 -14.62 0.62
CA THR A 44 3.52 -15.35 1.84
C THR A 44 3.26 -16.83 1.67
N ASP A 45 3.97 -17.64 2.44
CA ASP A 45 3.70 -19.06 2.59
C ASP A 45 4.10 -19.52 4.00
N GLU A 46 4.05 -20.83 4.23
CA GLU A 46 4.43 -21.48 5.48
C GLU A 46 5.88 -21.17 5.90
N THR A 47 6.80 -21.06 4.95
CA THR A 47 8.21 -20.73 5.20
C THR A 47 8.68 -19.63 4.25
N GLU A 48 9.80 -18.98 4.60
CA GLU A 48 10.46 -17.98 3.76
C GLU A 48 10.78 -18.56 2.37
N GLU A 49 11.40 -19.75 2.33
CA GLU A 49 11.85 -20.38 1.09
C GLU A 49 10.67 -20.66 0.16
N LYS A 50 9.53 -21.11 0.71
CA LYS A 50 8.30 -21.32 -0.07
C LYS A 50 7.71 -20.01 -0.59
N ALA A 51 7.73 -18.95 0.22
CA ALA A 51 7.25 -17.64 -0.22
C ALA A 51 8.12 -17.05 -1.36
N HIS A 52 9.44 -17.19 -1.27
CA HIS A 52 10.35 -16.78 -2.33
C HIS A 52 10.22 -17.66 -3.58
N ALA A 53 10.10 -18.98 -3.43
CA ALA A 53 9.84 -19.88 -4.56
C ALA A 53 8.52 -19.52 -5.28
N LYS A 54 7.46 -19.21 -4.52
CA LYS A 54 6.17 -18.74 -5.03
C LYS A 54 6.31 -17.41 -5.77
N HIS A 55 7.07 -16.46 -5.24
CA HIS A 55 7.34 -15.19 -5.93
C HIS A 55 8.07 -15.40 -7.27
N GLU A 56 9.11 -16.23 -7.30
CA GLU A 56 9.84 -16.55 -8.53
C GLU A 56 8.98 -17.33 -9.53
N GLU A 57 8.04 -18.14 -9.06
CA GLU A 57 7.02 -18.75 -9.92
C GLU A 57 6.09 -17.70 -10.53
N TYR A 58 5.56 -16.77 -9.73
CA TYR A 58 4.68 -15.70 -10.23
C TYR A 58 5.35 -14.82 -11.28
N LYS A 59 6.64 -14.52 -11.11
CA LYS A 59 7.42 -13.73 -12.07
C LYS A 59 7.43 -14.36 -13.47
N LYS A 60 7.35 -15.68 -13.60
CA LYS A 60 7.31 -16.37 -14.90
C LYS A 60 6.03 -16.09 -15.69
N TYR A 61 4.97 -15.64 -15.02
CA TYR A 61 3.68 -15.34 -15.63
C TYR A 61 3.47 -13.84 -15.88
N VAL A 62 4.44 -13.00 -15.51
CA VAL A 62 4.36 -11.55 -15.75
C VAL A 62 4.43 -11.27 -17.25
N SER A 63 3.49 -10.45 -17.73
CA SER A 63 3.55 -9.88 -19.07
C SER A 63 4.33 -8.56 -19.04
N TYR A 64 5.48 -8.53 -19.70
CA TYR A 64 6.29 -7.33 -19.88
C TYR A 64 5.47 -6.20 -20.53
N GLU A 65 4.81 -6.48 -21.66
CA GLU A 65 3.96 -5.51 -22.37
C GLU A 65 2.81 -5.02 -21.49
N GLY A 66 2.14 -5.92 -20.76
CA GLY A 66 1.06 -5.54 -19.84
C GLY A 66 1.54 -4.60 -18.72
N ALA A 67 2.72 -4.87 -18.15
CA ALA A 67 3.33 -4.01 -17.16
C ALA A 67 3.68 -2.62 -17.74
N LEU A 68 4.25 -2.57 -18.95
CA LEU A 68 4.55 -1.31 -19.63
C LEU A 68 3.29 -0.47 -19.91
N VAL A 69 2.19 -1.09 -20.35
CA VAL A 69 0.92 -0.38 -20.58
C VAL A 69 0.43 0.29 -19.30
N LEU A 70 0.45 -0.44 -18.19
CA LEU A 70 0.04 0.09 -16.88
C LEU A 70 0.94 1.24 -16.43
N LEU A 71 2.25 1.02 -16.48
CA LEU A 71 3.25 2.03 -16.12
C LEU A 71 3.15 3.29 -16.97
N SER A 72 2.93 3.13 -18.28
CA SER A 72 2.80 4.26 -19.19
C SER A 72 1.60 5.13 -18.83
N GLY A 73 0.48 4.50 -18.46
CA GLY A 73 -0.71 5.20 -17.97
C GLY A 73 -0.46 5.96 -16.66
N TRP A 74 0.30 5.39 -15.72
CA TRP A 74 0.61 6.04 -14.44
C TRP A 74 1.65 7.15 -14.55
N LEU A 75 2.66 6.97 -15.41
CA LEU A 75 3.78 7.89 -15.56
C LEU A 75 3.50 9.00 -16.59
N GLY A 76 2.41 8.86 -17.36
CA GLY A 76 2.01 9.81 -18.40
C GLY A 76 2.95 9.84 -19.60
N ILE A 77 3.77 8.80 -19.78
CA ILE A 77 4.71 8.64 -20.90
C ILE A 77 4.54 7.26 -21.49
N ASP A 78 4.53 7.16 -22.81
CA ASP A 78 4.59 5.87 -23.51
C ASP A 78 5.99 5.25 -23.35
N LEU A 79 6.10 4.20 -22.53
CA LEU A 79 7.37 3.50 -22.31
C LEU A 79 7.72 2.52 -23.44
N SER A 80 6.79 2.22 -24.35
CA SER A 80 7.03 1.25 -25.44
C SER A 80 7.98 1.77 -26.52
N VAL A 81 8.22 3.09 -26.55
CA VAL A 81 9.12 3.74 -27.51
C VAL A 81 10.60 3.68 -27.09
N TYR A 82 10.89 3.27 -25.86
CA TYR A 82 12.24 3.17 -25.31
C TYR A 82 12.79 1.76 -25.45
N ASP A 83 14.12 1.64 -25.56
CA ASP A 83 14.75 0.33 -25.53
C ASP A 83 14.59 -0.29 -24.13
N PRO A 84 14.23 -1.59 -24.00
CA PRO A 84 14.12 -2.25 -22.72
C PRO A 84 15.35 -2.10 -21.82
N ASP A 85 16.55 -2.07 -22.40
CA ASP A 85 17.80 -1.97 -21.66
C ASP A 85 18.26 -0.50 -21.52
N GLU A 86 17.44 0.46 -21.95
CA GLU A 86 17.70 1.89 -21.78
C GLU A 86 17.60 2.29 -20.29
N PRO A 87 18.60 3.01 -19.75
CA PRO A 87 18.51 3.55 -18.40
C PRO A 87 17.32 4.49 -18.23
N LEU A 88 16.53 4.29 -17.17
CA LEU A 88 15.35 5.12 -16.88
C LEU A 88 15.68 6.60 -16.65
N GLY A 89 16.92 6.90 -16.23
CA GLY A 89 17.40 8.28 -16.08
C GLY A 89 17.36 9.08 -17.39
N ASN A 90 17.40 8.42 -18.54
CA ASN A 90 17.30 9.05 -19.87
C ASN A 90 15.85 9.33 -20.28
N VAL A 91 14.88 8.74 -19.59
CA VAL A 91 13.46 8.94 -19.87
C VAL A 91 13.00 10.27 -19.27
N LYS A 92 12.56 11.18 -20.13
CA LYS A 92 12.23 12.57 -19.78
C LYS A 92 10.81 12.69 -19.18
N SER A 93 10.58 12.18 -17.97
CA SER A 93 9.37 12.45 -17.15
C SER A 93 9.73 12.81 -15.71
N ASN A 94 9.08 13.84 -15.15
CA ASN A 94 9.16 14.11 -13.70
C ASN A 94 8.60 12.95 -12.85
N ALA A 95 7.58 12.24 -13.36
CA ALA A 95 7.01 11.08 -12.68
C ALA A 95 8.00 9.91 -12.66
N ILE A 96 8.75 9.71 -13.76
CA ILE A 96 9.77 8.66 -13.87
C ILE A 96 10.96 8.97 -12.98
N GLN A 97 11.44 10.21 -12.95
CA GLN A 97 12.52 10.61 -12.04
C GLN A 97 12.13 10.34 -10.57
N SER A 98 10.86 10.56 -10.21
CA SER A 98 10.35 10.22 -8.87
C SER A 98 10.30 8.70 -8.64
N ALA A 99 9.78 7.93 -9.61
CA ALA A 99 9.75 6.47 -9.53
C ALA A 99 11.18 5.90 -9.40
N VAL A 100 12.10 6.30 -10.29
CA VAL A 100 13.51 5.90 -10.30
C VAL A 100 14.20 6.26 -8.97
N ALA A 101 14.08 7.49 -8.50
CA ALA A 101 14.68 7.90 -7.22
C ALA A 101 14.16 7.08 -6.01
N ASN A 102 12.99 6.47 -6.15
CA ASN A 102 12.39 5.63 -5.13
C ASN A 102 12.82 4.15 -5.26
N PHE A 103 12.92 3.62 -6.47
CA PHE A 103 13.37 2.23 -6.71
C PHE A 103 14.90 2.06 -6.62
N SER A 104 15.68 3.06 -7.05
CA SER A 104 17.15 3.06 -6.90
C SER A 104 17.63 3.11 -5.45
N LYS A 105 16.73 3.31 -4.47
CA LYS A 105 17.03 3.18 -3.03
C LYS A 105 16.75 1.78 -2.48
N VAL A 106 16.07 0.92 -3.25
CA VAL A 106 15.67 -0.43 -2.85
C VAL A 106 16.71 -1.46 -3.29
N GLU A 107 17.39 -1.23 -4.41
CA GLU A 107 18.47 -2.09 -4.93
C GLU A 107 19.81 -1.34 -4.92
N ASP A 108 20.72 -1.79 -4.07
CA ASP A 108 22.01 -1.15 -3.74
C ASP A 108 23.19 -1.79 -4.50
N ASP A 109 22.99 -2.19 -5.77
CA ASP A 109 24.07 -2.72 -6.61
C ASP A 109 24.79 -1.63 -7.43
N GLY A 110 24.32 -0.39 -7.34
CA GLY A 110 24.87 0.79 -8.01
C GLY A 110 24.60 0.84 -9.52
N LYS A 111 23.83 -0.09 -10.09
CA LYS A 111 23.47 -0.05 -11.51
C LYS A 111 22.23 0.81 -11.76
N PRO A 112 22.19 1.55 -12.87
CA PRO A 112 21.00 2.31 -13.24
C PRO A 112 19.89 1.34 -13.64
N TRP A 113 18.69 1.52 -13.05
CA TRP A 113 17.49 0.80 -13.46
C TRP A 113 17.16 1.08 -14.93
N THR A 114 16.79 0.04 -15.64
CA THR A 114 16.36 0.06 -17.05
C THR A 114 14.84 0.04 -17.18
N VAL A 115 14.33 0.27 -18.40
CA VAL A 115 12.90 0.12 -18.72
C VAL A 115 12.41 -1.31 -18.41
N ARG A 116 13.27 -2.31 -18.61
CA ARG A 116 13.03 -3.71 -18.25
C ARG A 116 12.82 -3.88 -16.76
N ASP A 117 13.73 -3.35 -15.95
CA ASP A 117 13.71 -3.54 -14.50
C ASP A 117 12.42 -2.98 -13.87
N ILE A 118 11.98 -1.79 -14.30
CA ILE A 118 10.73 -1.22 -13.79
C ILE A 118 9.49 -1.99 -14.24
N ALA A 119 9.48 -2.54 -15.46
CA ALA A 119 8.38 -3.35 -15.95
C ALA A 119 8.31 -4.69 -15.20
N GLU A 120 9.45 -5.35 -15.00
CA GLU A 120 9.53 -6.60 -14.24
C GLU A 120 9.13 -6.38 -12.78
N TRP A 121 9.57 -5.29 -12.15
CA TRP A 121 9.15 -4.91 -10.82
C TRP A 121 7.63 -4.68 -10.73
N ALA A 122 7.10 -3.88 -11.65
CA ALA A 122 5.69 -3.51 -11.68
C ALA A 122 4.76 -4.67 -12.04
N GLY A 123 5.30 -5.72 -12.68
CA GLY A 123 4.58 -6.93 -13.03
C GLY A 123 3.88 -7.60 -11.86
N ILE A 124 4.35 -7.39 -10.62
CA ILE A 124 3.69 -7.87 -9.41
C ILE A 124 3.58 -6.75 -8.39
N GLY A 125 2.37 -6.21 -8.20
CA GLY A 125 2.10 -5.15 -7.22
C GLY A 125 2.27 -3.72 -7.74
N GLY A 126 2.58 -3.55 -9.03
CA GLY A 126 2.71 -2.23 -9.64
C GLY A 126 3.85 -1.41 -9.02
N LEU A 127 3.60 -0.13 -8.77
CA LEU A 127 4.57 0.79 -8.17
C LEU A 127 4.57 0.74 -6.63
N GLY A 128 3.77 -0.16 -6.03
CA GLY A 128 3.67 -0.31 -4.59
C GLY A 128 4.81 -1.14 -4.00
N PRO A 129 5.04 -1.03 -2.68
CA PRO A 129 5.95 -1.92 -1.98
C PRO A 129 5.43 -3.36 -1.99
N ARG A 130 6.37 -4.30 -2.03
CA ARG A 130 6.12 -5.75 -2.02
C ARG A 130 6.90 -6.40 -0.90
N VAL A 131 6.24 -7.27 -0.14
CA VAL A 131 6.84 -8.07 0.93
C VAL A 131 6.72 -9.54 0.57
N VAL A 132 7.85 -10.25 0.62
CA VAL A 132 7.94 -11.69 0.37
C VAL A 132 8.56 -12.34 1.60
N GLY A 133 7.90 -13.35 2.16
CA GLY A 133 8.42 -14.04 3.34
C GLY A 133 7.41 -14.96 4.02
N SER A 134 7.79 -15.61 5.11
CA SER A 134 6.86 -16.38 5.94
C SER A 134 5.80 -15.48 6.58
N GLY A 135 4.70 -16.09 7.05
CA GLY A 135 3.65 -15.36 7.77
C GLY A 135 4.15 -14.51 8.95
N ALA A 136 5.16 -15.01 9.69
CA ALA A 136 5.77 -14.31 10.81
C ALA A 136 6.61 -13.11 10.38
N GLN A 137 7.40 -13.26 9.31
CA GLN A 137 8.20 -12.17 8.73
C GLN A 137 7.31 -11.08 8.15
N VAL A 138 6.26 -11.46 7.43
CA VAL A 138 5.29 -10.50 6.91
C VAL A 138 4.60 -9.75 8.06
N ALA A 139 4.16 -10.44 9.11
CA ALA A 139 3.53 -9.79 10.25
C ALA A 139 4.47 -8.80 10.96
N GLU A 140 5.76 -9.12 11.08
CA GLU A 140 6.79 -8.22 11.59
C GLU A 140 6.97 -6.99 10.71
N GLU A 141 7.11 -7.19 9.40
CA GLU A 141 7.24 -6.13 8.42
C GLU A 141 6.03 -5.18 8.45
N LEU A 142 4.80 -5.71 8.46
CA LEU A 142 3.58 -4.90 8.58
C LEU A 142 3.55 -4.04 9.84
N GLN A 143 4.03 -4.55 10.97
CA GLN A 143 4.11 -3.74 12.20
C GLN A 143 5.17 -2.67 12.10
N ALA A 144 6.34 -2.97 11.53
CA ALA A 144 7.38 -1.99 11.31
C ALA A 144 6.91 -0.86 10.38
N TRP A 145 6.12 -1.17 9.34
CA TRP A 145 5.46 -0.15 8.52
C TRP A 145 4.52 0.74 9.35
N VAL A 146 3.69 0.17 10.21
CA VAL A 146 2.79 0.94 11.10
C VAL A 146 3.60 1.81 12.07
N GLU A 147 4.59 1.24 12.76
CA GLU A 147 5.39 1.93 13.77
C GLU A 147 6.22 3.09 13.17
N GLU A 148 6.84 2.86 12.03
CA GLU A 148 7.74 3.86 11.42
C GLU A 148 6.98 5.00 10.72
N THR A 149 5.79 4.71 10.21
CA THR A 149 5.07 5.63 9.30
C THR A 149 3.74 6.15 9.85
N ASP A 150 3.23 5.57 10.94
CA ASP A 150 1.95 5.93 11.56
C ASP A 150 0.74 5.71 10.63
N VAL A 151 0.82 4.75 9.70
CA VAL A 151 -0.37 4.29 8.94
C VAL A 151 -1.30 3.46 9.82
N ASP A 152 -2.60 3.54 9.54
CA ASP A 152 -3.62 2.80 10.27
C ASP A 152 -3.86 1.39 9.71
N GLY A 153 -3.25 1.05 8.58
CA GLY A 153 -3.29 -0.29 7.99
C GLY A 153 -2.92 -0.31 6.51
N PHE A 154 -3.39 -1.36 5.83
CA PHE A 154 -2.96 -1.69 4.48
C PHE A 154 -4.14 -1.89 3.54
N ASN A 155 -4.00 -1.39 2.32
CA ASN A 155 -4.82 -1.75 1.17
C ASN A 155 -4.08 -2.85 0.39
N LEU A 156 -4.40 -4.11 0.70
CA LEU A 156 -3.68 -5.26 0.15
C LEU A 156 -4.01 -5.47 -1.33
N ALA A 157 -3.01 -5.26 -2.19
CA ALA A 157 -3.07 -5.67 -3.59
C ALA A 157 -2.72 -7.16 -3.72
N TYR A 158 -3.18 -7.80 -4.79
CA TYR A 158 -2.98 -9.23 -5.04
C TYR A 158 -2.06 -9.47 -6.23
N ALA A 159 -1.29 -10.57 -6.16
CA ALA A 159 -0.61 -11.15 -7.32
C ALA A 159 -1.53 -12.15 -8.03
N ILE A 160 -2.24 -12.96 -7.25
CA ILE A 160 -3.28 -13.88 -7.72
C ILE A 160 -4.53 -13.75 -6.85
N THR A 161 -5.71 -13.93 -7.43
CA THR A 161 -6.97 -13.87 -6.69
C THR A 161 -7.79 -15.15 -6.93
N PRO A 162 -8.35 -15.79 -5.88
CA PRO A 162 -8.37 -15.33 -4.48
C PRO A 162 -7.11 -15.65 -3.66
N GLY A 163 -6.17 -16.43 -4.22
CA GLY A 163 -5.06 -17.05 -3.47
C GLY A 163 -4.21 -16.09 -2.61
N SER A 164 -3.90 -14.88 -3.07
CA SER A 164 -3.12 -13.93 -2.25
C SER A 164 -3.84 -13.57 -0.94
N PHE A 165 -5.17 -13.46 -0.95
CA PHE A 165 -5.94 -13.17 0.26
C PHE A 165 -6.06 -14.39 1.17
N GLU A 166 -6.24 -15.57 0.60
CA GLU A 166 -6.28 -16.83 1.36
C GLU A 166 -4.97 -17.06 2.11
N ASP A 167 -3.82 -16.82 1.46
CA ASP A 167 -2.50 -16.94 2.08
C ASP A 167 -2.30 -15.94 3.23
N VAL A 168 -2.74 -14.68 3.07
CA VAL A 168 -2.69 -13.70 4.15
C VAL A 168 -3.53 -14.14 5.35
N VAL A 169 -4.77 -14.61 5.11
CA VAL A 169 -5.66 -15.10 6.16
C VAL A 169 -5.07 -16.34 6.85
N LYS A 170 -4.44 -17.23 6.09
CA LYS A 170 -3.89 -18.49 6.61
C LYS A 170 -2.59 -18.31 7.37
N TYR A 171 -1.67 -17.50 6.88
CA TYR A 171 -0.30 -17.42 7.39
C TYR A 171 -0.01 -16.14 8.17
N VAL A 172 -0.61 -15.00 7.82
CA VAL A 172 -0.25 -13.69 8.40
C VAL A 172 -1.19 -13.28 9.52
N VAL A 173 -2.51 -13.43 9.32
CA VAL A 173 -3.52 -13.04 10.32
C VAL A 173 -3.29 -13.72 11.69
N PRO A 174 -3.00 -15.04 11.77
CA PRO A 174 -2.72 -15.66 13.06
C PRO A 174 -1.49 -15.08 13.76
N GLU A 175 -0.46 -14.69 13.02
CA GLU A 175 0.75 -14.07 13.57
C GLU A 175 0.47 -12.64 14.07
N LEU A 176 -0.33 -11.86 13.34
CA LEU A 176 -0.76 -10.54 13.81
C LEU A 176 -1.67 -10.64 15.04
N GLN A 177 -2.56 -11.62 15.11
CA GLN A 177 -3.42 -11.87 16.28
C GLN A 177 -2.60 -12.28 17.51
N LYS A 178 -1.61 -13.18 17.37
CA LYS A 178 -0.69 -13.56 18.46
C LYS A 178 0.05 -12.33 19.03
N ARG A 179 0.35 -11.35 18.19
CA ARG A 179 1.02 -10.11 18.56
C ARG A 179 0.05 -9.01 19.04
N GLY A 180 -1.25 -9.26 19.06
CA GLY A 180 -2.27 -8.27 19.46
C GLY A 180 -2.47 -7.14 18.44
N ALA A 181 -1.91 -7.25 17.23
CA ALA A 181 -1.95 -6.24 16.19
C ALA A 181 -3.18 -6.36 15.27
N TYR A 182 -3.93 -7.46 15.35
CA TYR A 182 -5.13 -7.68 14.54
C TYR A 182 -6.30 -8.22 15.40
N PRO A 183 -7.54 -7.75 15.19
CA PRO A 183 -8.69 -8.21 15.96
C PRO A 183 -8.95 -9.72 15.80
N THR A 184 -9.39 -10.36 16.90
CA THR A 184 -9.82 -11.77 16.91
C THR A 184 -11.30 -11.94 16.63
N GLU A 185 -12.08 -10.87 16.76
CA GLU A 185 -13.52 -10.83 16.50
C GLU A 185 -13.91 -9.48 15.90
N TYR A 186 -15.05 -9.46 15.20
CA TYR A 186 -15.59 -8.20 14.69
C TYR A 186 -16.32 -7.44 15.78
N VAL A 187 -16.05 -6.15 15.88
CA VAL A 187 -16.91 -5.23 16.62
C VAL A 187 -18.26 -5.14 15.90
N GLU A 188 -19.36 -5.17 16.65
CA GLU A 188 -20.72 -5.00 16.13
C GLU A 188 -20.96 -3.59 15.58
N GLY A 189 -21.98 -3.44 14.72
CA GLY A 189 -22.37 -2.15 14.14
C GLY A 189 -21.78 -1.86 12.76
N THR A 190 -21.89 -0.61 12.30
CA THR A 190 -21.51 -0.25 10.92
C THR A 190 -19.99 -0.22 10.71
N LEU A 191 -19.54 -0.24 9.46
CA LEU A 191 -18.12 -0.07 9.11
C LEU A 191 -17.50 1.17 9.77
N ARG A 192 -18.24 2.28 9.88
CA ARG A 192 -17.75 3.47 10.58
C ARG A 192 -17.50 3.20 12.06
N HIS A 193 -18.44 2.53 12.72
CA HIS A 193 -18.26 2.17 14.12
C HIS A 193 -17.04 1.26 14.30
N LYS A 194 -16.89 0.24 13.45
CA LYS A 194 -15.74 -0.69 13.48
C LYS A 194 -14.39 0.03 13.30
N LEU A 195 -14.31 1.02 12.41
CA LEU A 195 -13.07 1.71 12.11
C LEU A 195 -12.70 2.81 13.12
N PHE A 196 -13.69 3.47 13.72
CA PHE A 196 -13.46 4.68 14.52
C PHE A 196 -13.89 4.55 15.99
N GLY A 197 -14.75 3.60 16.35
CA GLY A 197 -15.29 3.47 17.72
C GLY A 197 -16.16 4.64 18.16
N ARG A 198 -16.61 5.52 17.23
CA ARG A 198 -17.29 6.80 17.53
C ARG A 198 -18.73 6.85 17.00
N GLY A 199 -19.38 5.69 16.96
CA GLY A 199 -20.75 5.54 16.47
C GLY A 199 -20.88 5.42 14.95
N ASP A 200 -22.11 5.23 14.48
CA ASP A 200 -22.39 4.90 13.07
C ASP A 200 -22.46 6.12 12.15
N ARG A 201 -22.50 7.33 12.71
CA ARG A 201 -22.66 8.57 11.94
C ARG A 201 -21.41 9.44 12.02
N LEU A 202 -21.30 10.41 11.12
CA LEU A 202 -20.20 11.38 11.13
C LEU A 202 -20.11 12.12 12.49
N PRO A 203 -18.92 12.35 13.05
CA PRO A 203 -18.82 13.11 14.29
C PRO A 203 -19.12 14.61 14.02
N ALA A 204 -19.35 15.39 15.07
CA ALA A 204 -19.76 16.79 14.95
C ALA A 204 -18.74 17.64 14.18
N GLU A 205 -17.45 17.38 14.38
CA GLU A 205 -16.34 18.07 13.73
C GLU A 205 -16.15 17.72 12.24
N HIS A 206 -16.85 16.71 11.72
CA HIS A 206 -16.73 16.35 10.31
C HIS A 206 -17.63 17.24 9.45
N HIS A 207 -17.11 17.88 8.39
CA HIS A 207 -17.86 18.80 7.54
C HIS A 207 -19.26 18.31 7.11
N GLY A 208 -19.39 17.05 6.66
CA GLY A 208 -20.70 16.47 6.33
C GLY A 208 -21.75 16.47 7.47
N SER A 209 -21.37 16.70 8.72
CA SER A 209 -22.28 16.84 9.86
C SER A 209 -23.11 18.14 9.78
N SER A 210 -22.58 19.20 9.14
CA SER A 210 -23.25 20.51 9.05
C SER A 210 -24.50 20.49 8.18
N TYR A 211 -24.70 19.43 7.40
CA TYR A 211 -25.86 19.21 6.54
C TYR A 211 -26.93 18.33 7.18
N ARG A 212 -26.80 17.99 8.47
CA ARG A 212 -27.83 17.24 9.18
C ARG A 212 -29.08 18.10 9.37
N LEU A 213 -30.18 17.63 8.80
CA LEU A 213 -31.49 18.18 9.10
C LEU A 213 -31.82 17.85 10.56
N GLN A 214 -32.10 18.87 11.37
CA GLN A 214 -32.69 18.64 12.69
C GLN A 214 -34.12 18.10 12.48
N PRO A 215 -34.57 17.12 13.28
CA PRO A 215 -35.98 16.77 13.30
C PRO A 215 -36.78 18.04 13.62
N ALA A 216 -37.84 18.31 12.85
CA ALA A 216 -38.75 19.41 13.18
C ALA A 216 -39.22 19.24 14.63
N ALA A 217 -39.05 20.28 15.45
CA ALA A 217 -39.56 20.30 16.81
C ALA A 217 -41.07 20.02 16.74
N ARG A 218 -41.51 18.93 17.39
CA ARG A 218 -42.93 18.62 17.57
C ARG A 218 -43.46 19.37 18.77
#